data_AF-A0A7X8XGH1-F1
#
_entry.id   AF-A0A7X8XGH1-F1
#
_cell.length_a   1.000
_cell.length_b   1.000
_cell.length_c   1.000
_cell.angle_alpha   90.00
_cell.angle_beta   90.00
_cell.angle_gamma   90.00
#
_symmetry.space_group_name_H-M   'P 1'
#
loop_
_entity.id
_entity.type
_entity.pdbx_description
1 polymer ?
#
loop_
_entity_poly.entity_id
_entity_poly.type
_entity_poly.pdbx_seq_one_letter_code
_entity_poly.pdbx_strand_id
1 'polypeptide(L)'
;MWVTPTGPICKYLQIGPVGVTHKVLDTGAIQIIPAAVPEWIQNSADNIDYTMVINGKDMGDAKLNGLSLGLGYSGVDPKYLEESYRIEQNDGRIVKNFTVGTLDAQVGLDNVLRDKRNDFLVRAVVAPSGQFDAVYDAGWKDYLATGGRAIIQERLARYEEVYGVKISLPAGYQI
;
A
#
# COMPACT_ATOMS: atom_id res chain seq x y z
N MET A 1 20.38 -23.53 -16.69
CA MET A 1 20.39 -23.95 -15.28
C MET A 1 20.92 -22.78 -14.48
N TRP A 2 20.04 -22.02 -13.81
CA TRP A 2 20.46 -20.92 -12.95
C TRP A 2 21.02 -21.54 -11.68
N VAL A 3 22.31 -21.36 -11.43
CA VAL A 3 22.93 -21.75 -10.16
C VAL A 3 22.56 -20.65 -9.18
N THR A 4 21.59 -20.89 -8.31
CA THR A 4 21.39 -20.04 -7.14
C THR A 4 22.69 -20.13 -6.34
N PRO A 5 23.42 -19.02 -6.12
CA PRO A 5 24.56 -19.07 -5.21
C PRO A 5 24.02 -19.55 -3.86
N THR A 6 24.71 -20.48 -3.21
CA THR A 6 24.31 -20.97 -1.89
C THR A 6 25.49 -20.75 -0.95
N GLY A 7 25.19 -20.43 0.31
CA GLY A 7 26.23 -20.28 1.33
C GLY A 7 26.85 -18.87 1.41
N PRO A 8 28.17 -18.75 1.64
CA PRO A 8 28.82 -17.49 2.06
C PRO A 8 28.65 -16.31 1.10
N ILE A 9 28.55 -16.58 -0.21
CA ILE A 9 28.42 -15.54 -1.24
C ILE A 9 27.06 -14.84 -1.13
N CYS A 10 25.98 -15.60 -0.94
CA CYS A 10 24.64 -15.02 -0.75
C CYS A 10 24.57 -14.14 0.49
N LYS A 11 25.13 -14.61 1.62
CA LYS A 11 25.22 -13.80 2.83
C LYS A 11 25.93 -12.49 2.54
N TYR A 12 27.12 -12.54 1.95
CA TYR A 12 27.89 -11.34 1.64
C TYR A 12 27.13 -10.37 0.74
N LEU A 13 26.44 -10.87 -0.28
CA LEU A 13 25.62 -10.01 -1.15
C LEU A 13 24.44 -9.38 -0.42
N GLN A 14 23.81 -10.08 0.53
CA GLN A 14 22.68 -9.54 1.31
C GLN A 14 23.11 -8.48 2.31
N ILE A 15 24.19 -8.71 3.07
CA ILE A 15 24.50 -7.91 4.26
C ILE A 15 25.84 -7.18 4.20
N GLY A 16 26.63 -7.35 3.14
CA GLY A 16 27.93 -6.67 2.96
C GLY A 16 28.98 -7.02 4.02
N PRO A 17 30.02 -6.17 4.18
CA PRO A 17 31.08 -6.39 5.17
C PRO A 17 30.65 -6.08 6.62
N VAL A 18 31.09 -6.92 7.55
CA VAL A 18 30.92 -6.70 9.00
C VAL A 18 31.56 -5.37 9.41
N GLY A 19 30.88 -4.59 10.23
CA GLY A 19 31.32 -3.28 10.72
C GLY A 19 31.09 -2.14 9.73
N VAL A 20 30.70 -2.44 8.49
CA VAL A 20 30.42 -1.44 7.45
C VAL A 20 28.92 -1.32 7.23
N THR A 21 28.25 -2.44 6.97
CA THR A 21 26.80 -2.49 6.65
C THR A 21 26.01 -3.24 7.72
N HIS A 22 26.67 -4.07 8.53
CA HIS A 22 26.03 -4.78 9.63
C HIS A 22 26.97 -5.03 10.82
N LYS A 23 26.39 -5.44 11.95
CA LYS A 23 27.10 -6.01 13.11
C LYS A 23 26.52 -7.39 13.42
N VAL A 24 27.35 -8.24 14.02
CA VAL A 24 26.93 -9.54 14.56
C VAL A 24 26.75 -9.36 16.06
N LEU A 25 25.56 -9.65 16.57
CA LEU A 25 25.26 -9.61 18.00
C LEU A 25 25.77 -10.86 18.71
N ASP A 26 25.80 -10.86 20.04
CA ASP A 26 26.20 -12.03 20.85
C ASP A 26 25.33 -13.26 20.60
N THR A 27 24.09 -13.04 20.18
CA THR A 27 23.13 -14.10 19.76
C THR A 27 23.44 -14.68 18.38
N GLY A 28 24.45 -14.14 17.68
CA GLY A 28 24.75 -14.41 16.28
C GLY A 28 23.92 -13.58 15.29
N ALA A 29 22.85 -12.92 15.75
CA ALA A 29 21.92 -12.18 14.89
C ALA A 29 22.61 -11.02 14.15
N ILE A 30 22.15 -10.78 12.92
CA ILE A 30 22.69 -9.73 12.06
C ILE A 30 21.86 -8.47 12.23
N GLN A 31 22.50 -7.40 12.73
CA GLN A 31 21.92 -6.07 12.82
C GLN A 31 22.45 -5.17 11.71
N ILE A 32 21.58 -4.66 10.86
CA ILE A 32 21.94 -3.70 9.82
C ILE A 32 22.24 -2.34 10.46
N ILE A 33 23.29 -1.70 10.00
CA ILE A 33 23.71 -0.36 10.44
C ILE A 33 23.80 0.57 9.22
N PRO A 34 23.73 1.90 9.39
CA PRO A 34 23.92 2.82 8.28
C PRO A 34 25.34 2.66 7.76
N ALA A 35 25.48 2.47 6.45
CA ALA A 35 26.79 2.47 5.81
C ALA A 35 27.45 3.85 6.00
N ALA A 36 28.72 3.85 6.42
CA ALA A 36 29.46 5.07 6.70
C ALA A 36 29.90 5.83 5.44
N VAL A 37 29.95 5.15 4.28
CA VAL A 37 30.37 5.74 3.00
C VAL A 37 29.44 5.31 1.85
N PRO A 38 29.27 6.15 0.81
CA PRO A 38 28.27 5.94 -0.24
C PRO A 38 28.38 4.62 -1.00
N GLU A 39 29.59 4.10 -1.18
CA GLU A 39 29.86 2.88 -1.97
C GLU A 39 29.30 1.61 -1.34
N TRP A 40 29.00 1.65 -0.04
CA TRP A 40 28.45 0.53 0.72
C TRP A 40 26.97 0.69 1.07
N ILE A 41 26.32 1.75 0.58
CA ILE A 41 24.87 1.92 0.77
C ILE A 41 24.15 0.83 -0.03
N GLN A 42 23.40 0.00 0.69
CA GLN A 42 22.52 -1.02 0.10
C GLN A 42 21.12 -0.43 -0.08
N ASN A 43 20.40 -0.88 -1.11
CA ASN A 43 19.08 -0.38 -1.46
C ASN A 43 17.97 -0.84 -0.48
N SER A 44 18.24 -1.89 0.30
CA SER A 44 17.36 -2.45 1.32
C SER A 44 18.16 -3.25 2.35
N ALA A 45 17.50 -3.66 3.44
CA ALA A 45 18.09 -4.46 4.51
C ALA A 45 18.66 -5.83 4.08
N ASP A 46 18.24 -6.34 2.92
CA ASP A 46 18.68 -7.61 2.34
C ASP A 46 19.33 -7.44 0.95
N ASN A 47 19.56 -6.19 0.53
CA ASN A 47 20.16 -5.82 -0.75
C ASN A 47 19.49 -6.51 -1.96
N ILE A 48 18.15 -6.43 -2.00
CA ILE A 48 17.30 -7.28 -2.84
C ILE A 48 17.56 -7.16 -4.36
N ASP A 49 18.16 -6.07 -4.82
CA ASP A 49 18.52 -5.93 -6.25
C ASP A 49 19.57 -6.95 -6.67
N TYR A 50 20.46 -7.34 -5.75
CA TYR A 50 21.50 -8.35 -5.99
C TYR A 50 21.08 -9.76 -5.56
N THR A 51 20.02 -9.87 -4.76
CA THR A 51 19.66 -11.11 -4.04
C THR A 51 18.20 -11.50 -4.24
N MET A 52 17.54 -10.96 -5.26
CA MET A 52 16.13 -11.19 -5.60
C MET A 52 15.74 -12.68 -5.63
N VAL A 53 16.63 -13.57 -6.08
CA VAL A 53 16.38 -15.02 -6.15
C VAL A 53 16.29 -15.71 -4.77
N ILE A 54 16.76 -15.05 -3.71
CA ILE A 54 16.67 -15.55 -2.33
C ILE A 54 15.27 -15.28 -1.75
N ASN A 55 14.66 -14.15 -2.12
CA ASN A 55 13.33 -13.71 -1.68
C ASN A 55 13.14 -13.78 -0.15
N GLY A 56 13.78 -12.85 0.55
CA GLY A 56 13.87 -12.82 2.02
C GLY A 56 15.31 -12.94 2.47
N LYS A 57 15.53 -13.31 3.73
CA LYS A 57 16.86 -13.35 4.35
C LYS A 57 17.39 -14.78 4.45
N ASP A 58 18.62 -15.02 3.98
CA ASP A 58 19.31 -16.32 4.07
C ASP A 58 20.66 -16.20 4.78
N MET A 59 20.62 -16.31 6.09
CA MET A 59 21.79 -16.43 6.98
C MET A 59 22.22 -17.89 7.17
N GLY A 60 21.70 -18.83 6.37
CA GLY A 60 22.01 -20.26 6.43
C GLY A 60 21.40 -21.01 7.61
N ASP A 61 20.55 -20.35 8.41
CA ASP A 61 19.82 -20.93 9.54
C ASP A 61 18.49 -20.19 9.74
N ALA A 62 17.39 -20.92 9.87
CA ALA A 62 16.05 -20.34 9.94
C ALA A 62 15.82 -19.51 11.21
N LYS A 63 16.41 -19.92 12.34
CA LYS A 63 16.32 -19.16 13.60
C LYS A 63 17.10 -17.85 13.48
N LEU A 64 18.27 -17.91 12.87
CA LEU A 64 19.10 -16.74 12.61
C LEU A 64 18.43 -15.75 11.65
N ASN A 65 17.73 -16.26 10.62
CA ASN A 65 16.93 -15.45 9.71
C ASN A 65 15.86 -14.67 10.46
N GLY A 66 15.09 -15.34 11.32
CA GLY A 66 14.04 -14.71 12.12
C GLY A 66 14.57 -13.64 13.08
N LEU A 67 15.63 -13.96 13.83
CA LEU A 67 16.27 -12.99 14.73
C LEU A 67 16.80 -11.75 13.99
N SER A 68 17.32 -11.94 12.77
CA SER A 68 17.93 -10.86 12.00
C SER A 68 16.90 -10.04 11.21
N LEU A 69 15.69 -10.55 11.00
CA LEU A 69 14.62 -9.84 10.27
C LEU A 69 14.19 -8.57 11.02
N GLY A 70 13.98 -8.68 12.34
CA GLY A 70 13.64 -7.56 13.22
C GLY A 70 14.72 -6.48 13.32
N LEU A 71 15.95 -6.82 12.93
CA LEU A 71 17.14 -5.97 13.02
C LEU A 71 17.57 -5.39 11.65
N GLY A 72 16.72 -5.54 10.63
CA GLY A 72 16.99 -5.07 9.28
C GLY A 72 16.90 -3.55 9.08
N TYR A 73 16.13 -2.86 9.92
CA TYR A 73 15.92 -1.42 9.80
C TYR A 73 16.75 -0.67 10.83
N SER A 74 17.85 -0.09 10.36
CA SER A 74 18.72 0.72 11.21
C SER A 74 17.96 1.90 11.84
N GLY A 75 18.12 2.07 13.15
CA GLY A 75 17.48 3.14 13.92
C GLY A 75 16.01 2.88 14.29
N VAL A 76 15.45 1.74 13.89
CA VAL A 76 14.10 1.31 14.28
C VAL A 76 14.20 0.30 15.41
N ASP A 77 13.41 0.49 16.47
CA ASP A 77 13.29 -0.47 17.56
C ASP A 77 12.63 -1.77 17.04
N PRO A 78 13.27 -2.95 17.19
CA PRO A 78 12.77 -4.22 16.67
C PRO A 78 11.35 -4.56 17.09
N LYS A 79 10.88 -4.06 18.25
CA LYS A 79 9.51 -4.29 18.72
C LYS A 79 8.44 -3.85 17.72
N TYR A 80 8.71 -2.81 16.92
CA TYR A 80 7.75 -2.33 15.91
C TYR A 80 7.64 -3.30 14.74
N LEU A 81 8.74 -3.96 14.38
CA LEU A 81 8.75 -5.01 13.37
C LEU A 81 8.07 -6.27 13.89
N GLU A 82 8.35 -6.66 15.13
CA GLU A 82 7.70 -7.82 15.77
C GLU A 82 6.17 -7.64 15.82
N GLU A 83 5.70 -6.46 16.22
CA GLU A 83 4.27 -6.17 16.24
C GLU A 83 3.66 -6.11 14.83
N SER A 84 4.36 -5.50 13.87
CA SER A 84 3.90 -5.47 12.48
C SER A 84 3.79 -6.89 11.90
N TYR A 85 4.77 -7.75 12.17
CA TYR A 85 4.77 -9.15 11.73
C TYR A 85 3.64 -9.94 12.39
N ARG A 86 3.34 -9.69 13.67
CA ARG A 86 2.20 -10.28 14.37
C ARG A 86 0.87 -9.86 13.73
N ILE A 87 0.71 -8.57 13.43
CA ILE A 87 -0.51 -8.03 12.78
C ILE A 87 -0.64 -8.62 11.37
N GLU A 88 0.44 -8.67 10.59
CA GLU A 88 0.43 -9.25 9.24
C GLU A 88 -0.07 -10.70 9.24
N GLN A 89 0.43 -11.52 10.15
CA GLN A 89 0.11 -12.95 10.21
C GLN A 89 -1.29 -13.24 10.76
N ASN A 90 -1.82 -12.40 11.65
CA ASN A 90 -3.05 -12.70 12.39
C ASN A 90 -4.24 -11.82 11.98
N ASP A 91 -3.99 -10.58 11.58
CA ASP A 91 -5.00 -9.54 11.36
C ASP A 91 -5.10 -9.12 9.87
N GLY A 92 -4.44 -9.86 8.97
CA GLY A 92 -4.54 -9.69 7.53
C GLY A 92 -6.00 -9.82 7.06
N ARG A 93 -6.52 -8.78 6.40
CA ARG A 93 -7.86 -8.79 5.82
C ARG A 93 -7.78 -8.98 4.32
N ILE A 94 -8.26 -10.12 3.83
CA ILE A 94 -8.54 -10.30 2.40
C ILE A 94 -9.86 -9.58 2.10
N VAL A 95 -9.77 -8.37 1.55
CA VAL A 95 -10.95 -7.68 1.03
C VAL A 95 -11.34 -8.36 -0.28
N LYS A 96 -12.55 -8.93 -0.34
CA LYS A 96 -13.08 -9.44 -1.61
C LYS A 96 -13.21 -8.27 -2.58
N ASN A 97 -12.78 -8.44 -3.82
CA ASN A 97 -13.10 -7.47 -4.86
C ASN A 97 -14.63 -7.48 -5.07
N PHE A 98 -15.28 -6.35 -4.79
CA PHE A 98 -16.71 -6.17 -5.03
C PHE A 98 -16.89 -5.53 -6.41
N THR A 99 -17.59 -6.23 -7.31
CA THR A 99 -17.93 -5.73 -8.65
C THR A 99 -19.39 -6.04 -8.94
N VAL A 100 -20.08 -5.08 -9.53
CA VAL A 100 -21.49 -5.19 -9.96
C VAL A 100 -21.60 -5.29 -11.48
N GLY A 101 -20.47 -5.52 -12.17
CA GLY A 101 -20.38 -5.53 -13.62
C GLY A 101 -20.49 -4.15 -14.26
N THR A 102 -20.79 -4.13 -15.56
CA THR A 102 -21.06 -2.91 -16.32
C THR A 102 -22.37 -2.26 -15.87
N LEU A 103 -22.34 -0.93 -15.74
CA LEU A 103 -23.51 -0.11 -15.46
C LEU A 103 -23.94 0.60 -16.75
N ASP A 104 -25.20 0.44 -17.14
CA ASP A 104 -25.73 1.00 -18.37
C ASP A 104 -25.77 2.54 -18.29
N ALA A 105 -26.10 3.10 -17.12
CA ALA A 105 -26.10 4.54 -16.88
C ALA A 105 -24.70 5.17 -16.95
N GLN A 106 -23.63 4.38 -16.89
CA GLN A 106 -22.25 4.88 -16.93
C GLN A 106 -21.68 4.93 -18.35
N VAL A 107 -22.23 4.16 -19.29
CA VAL A 107 -21.70 4.03 -20.65
C VAL A 107 -21.62 5.41 -21.32
N GLY A 108 -20.41 5.81 -21.72
CA GLY A 108 -20.15 7.08 -22.41
C GLY A 108 -20.01 8.31 -21.50
N LEU A 109 -20.16 8.18 -20.18
CA LEU A 109 -20.07 9.30 -19.23
C LEU A 109 -18.75 9.37 -18.46
N ASP A 110 -17.87 8.37 -18.57
CA ASP A 110 -16.65 8.25 -17.76
C ASP A 110 -15.78 9.51 -17.81
N ASN A 111 -15.43 9.98 -19.00
CA ASN A 111 -14.58 11.17 -19.14
C ASN A 111 -15.33 12.44 -18.71
N VAL A 112 -16.61 12.58 -19.07
CA VAL A 112 -17.42 13.77 -18.75
C VAL A 112 -17.55 13.97 -17.24
N LEU A 113 -17.90 12.90 -16.52
CA LEU A 113 -18.06 12.95 -15.08
C LEU A 113 -16.71 13.09 -14.37
N ARG A 114 -15.65 12.42 -14.85
CA ARG A 114 -14.29 12.59 -14.31
C ARG A 114 -13.84 14.05 -14.41
N ASP A 115 -14.03 14.67 -15.57
CA ASP A 115 -13.54 16.02 -15.82
C ASP A 115 -14.35 17.05 -15.03
N LYS A 116 -15.69 16.89 -14.94
CA LYS A 116 -16.54 17.70 -14.04
C LYS A 116 -16.12 17.56 -12.57
N ARG A 117 -15.88 16.32 -12.10
CA ARG A 117 -15.42 16.07 -10.73
C ARG A 117 -14.10 16.79 -10.45
N ASN A 118 -13.14 16.66 -11.36
CA ASN A 118 -11.84 17.31 -11.21
C ASN A 118 -11.99 18.84 -11.18
N ASP A 119 -12.80 19.42 -12.07
CA ASP A 119 -13.03 20.87 -12.11
C ASP A 119 -13.59 21.40 -10.78
N PHE A 120 -14.72 20.83 -10.31
CA PHE A 120 -15.37 21.40 -9.13
C PHE A 120 -14.56 21.16 -7.85
N LEU A 121 -13.86 20.03 -7.73
CA LEU A 121 -13.00 19.77 -6.56
C LEU A 121 -11.81 20.72 -6.53
N VAL A 122 -11.14 20.95 -7.67
CA VAL A 122 -10.03 21.91 -7.74
C VAL A 122 -10.54 23.31 -7.36
N ARG A 123 -11.69 23.73 -7.90
CA ARG A 123 -12.28 25.03 -7.60
C ARG A 123 -12.68 25.18 -6.15
N ALA A 124 -13.24 24.15 -5.53
CA ALA A 124 -13.61 24.17 -4.12
C ALA A 124 -12.37 24.29 -3.24
N VAL A 125 -11.30 23.52 -3.51
CA VAL A 125 -10.06 23.55 -2.72
C VAL A 125 -9.36 24.92 -2.74
N VAL A 126 -9.43 25.65 -3.86
CA VAL A 126 -8.81 26.98 -3.99
C VAL A 126 -9.76 28.14 -3.66
N ALA A 127 -11.04 27.86 -3.35
CA ALA A 127 -11.99 28.89 -2.97
C ALA A 127 -11.62 29.52 -1.63
N PRO A 128 -11.95 30.80 -1.40
CA PRO A 128 -11.93 31.36 -0.05
C PRO A 128 -12.73 30.48 0.91
N SER A 129 -12.26 30.30 2.16
CA SER A 129 -12.86 29.34 3.09
C SER A 129 -14.37 29.53 3.29
N GLY A 130 -14.86 30.79 3.29
CA GLY A 130 -16.29 31.10 3.41
C GLY A 130 -17.13 30.83 2.15
N GLN A 131 -16.52 30.37 1.06
CA GLN A 131 -17.19 30.05 -0.21
C GLN A 131 -17.05 28.57 -0.60
N PHE A 132 -16.29 27.77 0.17
CA PHE A 132 -16.04 26.37 -0.13
C PHE A 132 -17.33 25.60 -0.38
N ASP A 133 -18.28 25.65 0.57
CA ASP A 133 -19.53 24.89 0.50
C ASP A 133 -20.34 25.28 -0.74
N ALA A 134 -20.46 26.58 -1.03
CA ALA A 134 -21.20 27.05 -2.20
C ALA A 134 -20.61 26.57 -3.52
N VAL A 135 -19.27 26.55 -3.65
CA VAL A 135 -18.57 26.06 -4.85
C VAL A 135 -18.70 24.54 -4.96
N TYR A 136 -18.52 23.82 -3.86
CA TYR A 136 -18.63 22.37 -3.80
C TYR A 136 -20.06 21.91 -4.15
N ASP A 137 -21.07 22.48 -3.48
CA ASP A 137 -22.48 22.08 -3.65
C ASP A 137 -22.99 22.35 -5.06
N ALA A 138 -22.59 23.47 -5.66
CA ALA A 138 -22.94 23.78 -7.05
C ALA A 138 -22.35 22.75 -8.02
N GLY A 139 -21.07 22.40 -7.84
CA GLY A 139 -20.38 21.41 -8.66
C GLY A 139 -20.92 19.99 -8.46
N TRP A 140 -21.21 19.62 -7.22
CA TRP A 140 -21.79 18.33 -6.88
C TRP A 140 -23.20 18.17 -7.47
N LYS A 141 -24.03 19.22 -7.38
CA LYS A 141 -25.36 19.23 -8.00
C LYS A 141 -25.28 19.04 -9.53
N ASP A 142 -24.36 19.71 -10.19
CA ASP A 142 -24.12 19.57 -11.64
C ASP A 142 -23.60 18.17 -12.01
N TYR A 143 -22.67 17.61 -11.22
CA TYR A 143 -22.18 16.24 -11.38
C TYR A 143 -23.32 15.22 -11.29
N LEU A 144 -24.18 15.34 -10.29
CA LEU A 144 -25.33 14.46 -10.11
C LEU A 144 -26.32 14.60 -11.27
N ALA A 145 -26.63 15.82 -11.69
CA ALA A 145 -27.55 16.10 -12.80
C ALA A 145 -27.03 15.59 -14.15
N THR A 146 -25.71 15.57 -14.36
CA THR A 146 -25.08 15.09 -15.60
C THR A 146 -25.18 13.57 -15.79
N GLY A 147 -25.36 12.81 -14.70
CA GLY A 147 -25.50 11.35 -14.76
C GLY A 147 -24.99 10.62 -13.53
N GLY A 148 -24.26 11.29 -12.62
CA GLY A 148 -23.79 10.69 -11.38
C GLY A 148 -24.93 10.11 -10.54
N ARG A 149 -26.10 10.77 -10.56
CA ARG A 149 -27.32 10.31 -9.91
C ARG A 149 -27.76 8.92 -10.38
N ALA A 150 -27.92 8.76 -11.69
CA ALA A 150 -28.39 7.51 -12.29
C ALA A 150 -27.40 6.36 -12.05
N ILE A 151 -26.10 6.65 -12.17
CA ILE A 151 -25.03 5.67 -11.92
C ILE A 151 -25.06 5.17 -10.48
N ILE A 152 -25.20 6.05 -9.49
CA ILE A 152 -25.19 5.60 -8.10
C ILE A 152 -26.45 4.79 -7.77
N GLN A 153 -27.62 5.20 -8.29
CA GLN A 153 -28.86 4.44 -8.11
C GLN A 153 -28.79 3.05 -8.74
N GLU A 154 -28.29 2.94 -9.99
CA GLU A 154 -28.08 1.65 -10.64
C GLU A 154 -27.08 0.79 -9.88
N ARG A 155 -25.97 1.38 -9.42
CA ARG A 155 -24.95 0.68 -8.63
C ARG A 155 -25.51 0.14 -7.32
N LEU A 156 -26.34 0.91 -6.60
CA LEU A 156 -27.00 0.48 -5.37
C LEU A 156 -27.95 -0.70 -5.63
N ALA A 157 -28.75 -0.62 -6.69
CA ALA A 157 -29.66 -1.70 -7.08
C ALA A 157 -28.91 -2.99 -7.45
N ARG A 158 -27.87 -2.89 -8.29
CA ARG A 158 -27.04 -4.04 -8.67
C ARG A 158 -26.27 -4.61 -7.48
N TYR A 159 -25.85 -3.77 -6.53
CA TYR A 159 -25.18 -4.25 -5.32
C TYR A 159 -26.13 -5.07 -4.43
N GLU A 160 -27.38 -4.62 -4.27
CA GLU A 160 -28.41 -5.37 -3.56
C GLU A 160 -28.73 -6.69 -4.29
N GLU A 161 -28.81 -6.67 -5.63
CA GLU A 161 -29.04 -7.87 -6.45
C GLU A 161 -27.91 -8.90 -6.33
N VAL A 162 -26.65 -8.46 -6.48
CA VAL A 162 -25.48 -9.36 -6.51
C VAL A 162 -25.11 -9.88 -5.13
N TYR A 163 -25.25 -9.05 -4.10
CA TYR A 163 -24.74 -9.35 -2.76
C TYR A 163 -25.83 -9.50 -1.69
N GLY A 164 -27.10 -9.22 -1.99
CA GLY A 164 -28.20 -9.27 -1.01
C GLY A 164 -28.07 -8.23 0.11
N VAL A 165 -27.20 -7.23 -0.07
CA VAL A 165 -26.93 -6.19 0.93
C VAL A 165 -27.54 -4.88 0.48
N LYS A 166 -28.53 -4.42 1.22
CA LYS A 166 -29.12 -3.09 1.02
C LYS A 166 -28.30 -2.03 1.73
N ILE A 167 -27.65 -1.16 0.95
CA ILE A 167 -26.91 -0.03 1.49
C ILE A 167 -27.86 1.14 1.72
N SER A 168 -27.94 1.60 2.97
CA SER A 168 -28.60 2.86 3.31
C SER A 168 -27.58 3.99 3.30
N LEU A 169 -27.92 5.09 2.65
CA LEU A 169 -27.04 6.26 2.63
C LEU A 169 -27.15 7.04 3.94
N PRO A 170 -26.06 7.73 4.35
CA PRO A 170 -26.11 8.61 5.50
C PRO A 170 -27.22 9.67 5.38
N ALA A 171 -27.77 10.10 6.52
CA ALA A 171 -28.75 11.16 6.56
C ALA A 171 -28.20 12.45 5.91
N GLY A 172 -29.00 13.08 5.04
CA GLY A 172 -28.62 14.28 4.29
C GLY A 172 -27.97 14.02 2.93
N TYR A 173 -27.63 12.78 2.60
CA TYR A 173 -27.09 12.43 1.28
C TYR A 173 -28.24 12.28 0.27
N GLN A 174 -28.55 13.35 -0.45
CA GLN A 174 -29.59 13.32 -1.48
C GLN A 174 -29.08 12.73 -2.79
N ILE A 175 -29.24 11.41 -2.84
CA ILE A 175 -29.43 10.43 -3.94
C ILE A 175 -30.71 10.46 -4.76
#